data_AF-A0AAU3TWZ7-F1
#
_entry.id   AF-A0AAU3TWZ7-F1
#
_cell.length_a   1.000
_cell.length_b   1.000
_cell.length_c   1.000
_cell.angle_alpha   90.00
_cell.angle_beta   90.00
_cell.angle_gamma   90.00
#
_symmetry.space_group_name_H-M   'P 1'
#
loop_
_entity.id
_entity.type
_entity.pdbx_description
1 polymer ?
#
loop_
_entity_poly.entity_id
_entity_poly.type
_entity_poly.pdbx_seq_one_letter_code
_entity_poly.pdbx_strand_id
1 'polypeptide(L)'
;MDAYGTDSDARRGPDGPGGAPDPGEAPEADGPSEPDGSPEADGPREPDGRSDLDGSPAADGGPKRIAGSKRIAGPDTGGADLGAWPPAGAAPAPAPAPAPAPAPDSTSASTSDPGPHLAPRTGVAALSPRYQIGAALALAVVAVVVCVHVGMVFLHVAPANTLTKAHGKAIDDWIYPEFEQNWKLFAPNPLQQNIALQVRAEVQAKNGELRSTGWYDLSAEDGRAIDGNLLPSHTQQNELRRAWDFFVATHDSTNRSTGLRGTLSESYLRRIVMLRLDRDDVSGNGGVIEQVQVRSRTTNVPPPKWSTEKISDKPMDRVLPWWPVTAADTDGGAE
;
A
#
# COMPACT_ATOMS: atom_id res chain seq x y z
N MET A 1 -40.38 -14.75 34.22
CA MET A 1 -39.20 -15.19 34.99
C MET A 1 -38.62 -13.93 35.58
N ASP A 2 -38.98 -13.71 36.84
CA ASP A 2 -38.66 -12.56 37.69
C ASP A 2 -37.25 -12.64 38.28
N ALA A 3 -36.88 -11.56 38.99
CA ALA A 3 -35.80 -11.39 40.00
C ALA A 3 -34.62 -10.52 39.50
N TYR A 4 -34.25 -9.34 40.03
CA TYR A 4 -34.59 -8.42 41.14
C TYR A 4 -34.15 -7.01 40.66
N GLY A 5 -34.62 -5.83 41.08
CA GLY A 5 -35.17 -5.38 42.36
C GLY A 5 -34.38 -4.14 42.84
N THR A 6 -34.99 -2.96 42.71
CA THR A 6 -34.58 -1.59 43.09
C THR A 6 -34.45 -1.35 44.61
N ASP A 7 -33.66 -0.33 45.00
CA ASP A 7 -33.96 0.79 45.94
C ASP A 7 -32.63 1.44 46.38
N SER A 8 -32.31 2.74 46.18
CA SER A 8 -32.96 4.03 46.46
C SER A 8 -33.18 4.30 47.95
N ASP A 9 -32.31 5.08 48.59
CA ASP A 9 -32.75 5.94 49.69
C ASP A 9 -31.88 7.20 49.84
N ALA A 10 -32.54 8.35 49.84
CA ALA A 10 -31.99 9.68 50.09
C ALA A 10 -32.87 10.36 51.13
N ARG A 11 -32.26 11.02 52.14
CA ARG A 11 -32.95 12.01 52.97
C ARG A 11 -32.07 13.24 53.25
N ARG A 12 -32.76 14.39 53.21
CA ARG A 12 -32.31 15.80 53.31
C ARG A 12 -31.84 16.23 54.71
N GLY A 13 -30.83 17.12 54.73
CA GLY A 13 -30.68 18.44 55.43
C GLY A 13 -30.96 18.61 56.93
N PRO A 14 -30.63 19.74 57.59
CA PRO A 14 -30.31 21.07 57.00
C PRO A 14 -29.18 21.91 57.71
N ASP A 15 -28.95 23.12 57.17
CA ASP A 15 -28.44 24.39 57.76
C ASP A 15 -26.96 24.59 58.21
N GLY A 16 -26.32 25.64 57.65
CA GLY A 16 -24.97 26.17 58.00
C GLY A 16 -24.99 27.15 59.18
N PRO A 17 -24.16 28.23 59.26
CA PRO A 17 -22.97 28.60 58.48
C PRO A 17 -21.74 29.02 59.34
N GLY A 18 -20.61 29.35 58.70
CA GLY A 18 -19.72 30.43 59.17
C GLY A 18 -18.25 30.10 59.50
N GLY A 19 -17.35 30.90 58.92
CA GLY A 19 -16.04 31.22 59.51
C GLY A 19 -14.80 30.68 58.78
N ALA A 20 -14.23 31.51 57.90
CA ALA A 20 -12.78 31.55 57.62
C ALA A 20 -12.19 32.73 58.42
N PRO A 21 -10.87 33.04 58.37
CA PRO A 21 -9.63 32.25 58.25
C PRO A 21 -8.74 32.49 59.52
N ASP A 22 -7.52 31.99 59.68
CA ASP A 22 -6.23 32.62 59.30
C ASP A 22 -5.07 31.92 60.07
N PRO A 23 -3.76 32.19 59.84
CA PRO A 23 -2.74 31.17 59.72
C PRO A 23 -1.63 31.37 60.78
N GLY A 24 -0.54 30.62 60.63
CA GLY A 24 0.58 30.63 61.57
C GLY A 24 0.76 29.21 62.05
N GLU A 25 1.93 28.60 62.02
CA GLU A 25 3.27 29.15 62.08
C GLU A 25 4.16 27.95 61.76
N ALA A 26 5.07 28.09 60.80
CA ALA A 26 6.27 27.26 60.76
C ALA A 26 7.16 27.74 61.94
N PRO A 27 8.05 26.93 62.55
CA PRO A 27 9.06 26.17 61.80
C PRO A 27 9.53 24.84 62.44
N GLU A 28 10.41 24.15 61.69
CA GLU A 28 11.64 23.43 62.14
C GLU A 28 11.58 22.52 63.38
N ALA A 29 12.16 21.34 63.44
CA ALA A 29 13.08 20.57 62.61
C ALA A 29 13.10 19.15 63.21
N ASP A 30 14.10 18.35 62.81
CA ASP A 30 14.50 17.06 63.36
C ASP A 30 13.77 15.82 62.83
N GLY A 31 14.43 15.15 61.87
CA GLY A 31 14.41 13.69 61.81
C GLY A 31 15.24 13.09 62.98
N PRO A 32 15.69 11.83 62.93
CA PRO A 32 15.44 10.74 61.99
C PRO A 32 14.79 9.52 62.69
N SER A 33 14.29 8.53 61.94
CA SER A 33 14.23 7.10 62.34
C SER A 33 13.55 6.25 61.25
N GLU A 34 14.34 5.54 60.44
CA GLU A 34 13.95 4.21 59.94
C GLU A 34 14.24 3.18 61.06
N PRO A 35 13.48 2.08 61.20
CA PRO A 35 13.72 0.91 60.33
C PRO A 35 12.50 0.03 60.00
N ASP A 36 12.74 -0.85 59.01
CA ASP A 36 12.06 -2.12 58.68
C ASP A 36 10.56 -2.06 58.33
N GLY A 37 10.10 -2.59 57.18
CA GLY A 37 10.57 -3.76 56.44
C GLY A 37 9.42 -4.76 56.36
N SER A 38 8.79 -4.89 55.18
CA SER A 38 7.83 -5.96 54.82
C SER A 38 7.47 -5.86 53.32
N PRO A 39 7.07 -6.97 52.66
CA PRO A 39 7.81 -7.46 51.49
C PRO A 39 7.09 -7.31 50.14
N GLU A 40 7.88 -7.28 49.07
CA GLU A 40 7.48 -7.37 47.67
C GLU A 40 6.79 -8.72 47.37
N ALA A 41 5.67 -8.65 46.65
CA ALA A 41 5.00 -9.79 46.07
C ALA A 41 5.42 -9.95 44.59
N ASP A 42 5.81 -11.18 44.26
CA ASP A 42 6.25 -11.69 42.96
C ASP A 42 5.36 -11.26 41.77
N GLY A 43 5.98 -10.65 40.76
CA GLY A 43 5.45 -10.51 39.40
C GLY A 43 5.79 -11.75 38.54
N PRO A 44 4.94 -12.16 37.56
CA PRO A 44 5.22 -13.32 36.73
C PRO A 44 6.39 -13.09 35.76
N ARG A 45 7.32 -14.05 35.74
CA ARG A 45 8.51 -14.15 34.88
C ARG A 45 8.16 -14.28 33.39
N GLU A 46 8.84 -13.49 32.56
CA GLU A 46 8.97 -13.70 31.10
C GLU A 46 9.95 -14.85 30.82
N PRO A 47 9.74 -15.67 29.76
CA PRO A 47 10.76 -16.57 29.27
C PRO A 47 11.65 -15.88 28.21
N ASP A 48 12.91 -15.66 28.60
CA ASP A 48 14.04 -15.43 27.71
C ASP A 48 14.25 -16.63 26.77
N GLY A 49 14.34 -16.36 25.47
CA GLY A 49 14.63 -17.34 24.44
C GLY A 49 15.45 -16.73 23.31
N ARG A 50 16.72 -16.45 23.57
CA ARG A 50 17.73 -16.14 22.56
C ARG A 50 17.97 -17.38 21.69
N SER A 51 17.91 -17.21 20.38
CA SER A 51 18.68 -18.05 19.45
C SER A 51 19.24 -17.15 18.34
N ASP A 52 20.56 -17.10 18.32
CA ASP A 52 21.42 -16.38 17.41
C ASP A 52 21.67 -17.20 16.13
N LEU A 53 21.70 -16.46 15.01
CA LEU A 53 22.55 -16.63 13.81
C LEU A 53 22.30 -17.76 12.78
N ASP A 54 22.11 -17.28 11.55
CA ASP A 54 22.97 -17.51 10.36
C ASP A 54 22.20 -18.00 9.12
N GLY A 55 22.44 -17.34 7.99
CA GLY A 55 21.82 -17.70 6.71
C GLY A 55 21.64 -16.55 5.72
N SER A 56 22.73 -15.96 5.25
CA SER A 56 22.75 -15.28 3.95
C SER A 56 22.39 -16.27 2.83
N PRO A 57 21.56 -15.90 1.84
CA PRO A 57 21.60 -16.54 0.54
C PRO A 57 22.27 -15.62 -0.49
N ALA A 58 23.31 -16.21 -1.09
CA ALA A 58 24.05 -15.70 -2.22
C ALA A 58 23.14 -15.35 -3.42
N ALA A 59 23.55 -14.31 -4.14
CA ALA A 59 23.02 -13.95 -5.43
C ALA A 59 23.41 -14.99 -6.49
N ASP A 60 22.43 -15.54 -7.20
CA ASP A 60 22.66 -16.09 -8.54
C ASP A 60 21.35 -16.10 -9.35
N GLY A 61 21.42 -15.60 -10.59
CA GLY A 61 20.34 -15.75 -11.58
C GLY A 61 19.69 -14.46 -12.10
N GLY A 62 20.43 -13.61 -12.83
CA GLY A 62 19.83 -12.54 -13.63
C GLY A 62 19.11 -13.07 -14.90
N PRO A 63 17.92 -12.56 -15.27
CA PRO A 63 17.26 -12.99 -16.50
C PRO A 63 17.80 -12.25 -17.73
N LYS A 64 17.98 -13.08 -18.77
CA LYS A 64 18.53 -12.81 -20.10
C LYS A 64 17.63 -11.87 -20.91
N ARG A 65 18.23 -10.81 -21.47
CA ARG A 65 17.60 -9.88 -22.43
C ARG A 65 17.05 -10.61 -23.67
N ILE A 66 15.79 -10.34 -24.02
CA ILE A 66 15.27 -10.58 -25.38
C ILE A 66 15.00 -9.23 -26.03
N ALA A 67 15.67 -9.01 -27.16
CA ALA A 67 15.52 -7.85 -28.02
C ALA A 67 14.35 -8.04 -28.99
N GLY A 68 13.66 -6.93 -29.27
CA GLY A 68 12.96 -6.70 -30.54
C GLY A 68 11.44 -6.79 -30.47
N SER A 69 10.77 -5.64 -30.44
CA SER A 69 9.48 -5.46 -31.08
C SER A 69 9.36 -4.03 -31.61
N LYS A 70 8.93 -3.96 -32.86
CA LYS A 70 9.03 -2.86 -33.80
C LYS A 70 7.87 -1.87 -33.58
N ARG A 71 8.18 -0.56 -33.65
CA ARG A 71 7.21 0.54 -33.72
C ARG A 71 6.18 0.31 -34.84
N ILE A 72 4.90 0.49 -34.53
CA ILE A 72 3.86 0.79 -35.52
C ILE A 72 3.18 2.10 -35.08
N ALA A 73 3.11 3.03 -36.03
CA ALA A 73 2.57 4.37 -35.92
C ALA A 73 1.03 4.35 -35.80
N GLY A 74 0.49 5.39 -35.14
CA GLY A 74 -0.95 5.62 -34.99
C GLY A 74 -1.64 6.08 -36.28
N PRO A 75 -2.92 6.44 -36.17
CA PRO A 75 -3.24 7.79 -36.59
C PRO A 75 -4.12 8.56 -35.58
N ASP A 76 -3.95 9.88 -35.67
CA ASP A 76 -4.78 10.93 -35.13
C ASP A 76 -6.25 10.81 -35.56
N THR A 77 -7.18 11.15 -34.67
CA THR A 77 -8.33 12.01 -35.01
C THR A 77 -8.84 12.73 -33.76
N GLY A 78 -8.95 14.05 -33.88
CA GLY A 78 -9.45 14.98 -32.88
C GLY A 78 -10.94 14.83 -32.56
N GLY A 79 -11.33 15.48 -31.46
CA GLY A 79 -12.64 15.37 -30.85
C GLY A 79 -13.78 16.08 -31.56
N ALA A 80 -15.00 15.80 -31.10
CA ALA A 80 -15.96 16.79 -30.62
C ALA A 80 -17.26 16.11 -30.17
N ASP A 81 -17.79 16.67 -29.08
CA ASP A 81 -19.19 16.95 -28.80
C ASP A 81 -20.18 15.90 -28.26
N LEU A 82 -20.88 16.39 -27.24
CA LEU A 82 -21.99 15.82 -26.51
C LEU A 82 -23.28 16.19 -27.25
N GLY A 83 -24.19 15.22 -27.47
CA GLY A 83 -25.48 15.58 -28.07
C GLY A 83 -26.48 14.44 -28.22
N ALA A 84 -27.42 14.40 -27.29
CA ALA A 84 -28.84 14.05 -27.45
C ALA A 84 -29.23 12.77 -28.23
N TRP A 85 -29.84 11.83 -27.48
CA TRP A 85 -30.68 10.76 -28.01
C TRP A 85 -31.93 11.34 -28.70
N PRO A 86 -32.25 10.97 -29.97
CA PRO A 86 -33.57 11.23 -30.54
C PRO A 86 -34.57 10.15 -30.12
N PRO A 87 -35.88 10.49 -30.00
CA PRO A 87 -36.91 9.55 -29.57
C PRO A 87 -37.38 8.62 -30.69
N ALA A 88 -37.96 7.50 -30.27
CA ALA A 88 -38.50 6.42 -31.09
C ALA A 88 -39.53 6.93 -32.13
N GLY A 89 -39.20 6.75 -33.42
CA GLY A 89 -40.08 6.96 -34.56
C GLY A 89 -40.66 5.65 -35.08
N ALA A 90 -41.98 5.66 -35.29
CA ALA A 90 -42.83 4.54 -35.63
C ALA A 90 -42.43 3.77 -36.91
N ALA A 91 -42.59 2.45 -36.87
CA ALA A 91 -42.49 1.56 -38.01
C ALA A 91 -43.69 1.73 -38.97
N PRO A 92 -43.48 1.84 -40.30
CA PRO A 92 -44.58 1.79 -41.26
C PRO A 92 -45.08 0.36 -41.52
N ALA A 93 -46.39 0.27 -41.75
CA ALA A 93 -47.19 -0.95 -41.96
C ALA A 93 -46.82 -1.75 -43.24
N PRO A 94 -47.13 -3.06 -43.30
CA PRO A 94 -46.76 -3.92 -44.42
C PRO A 94 -47.63 -3.72 -45.66
N ALA A 95 -47.01 -3.81 -46.85
CA ALA A 95 -47.70 -3.82 -48.14
C ALA A 95 -48.47 -5.14 -48.39
N PRO A 96 -49.57 -5.13 -49.17
CA PRO A 96 -50.42 -6.30 -49.38
C PRO A 96 -49.82 -7.31 -50.37
N ALA A 97 -50.09 -8.59 -50.09
CA ALA A 97 -49.65 -9.74 -50.89
C ALA A 97 -50.40 -9.85 -52.24
N PRO A 98 -49.74 -10.30 -53.32
CA PRO A 98 -50.42 -10.73 -54.54
C PRO A 98 -50.98 -12.16 -54.41
N ALA A 99 -52.14 -12.38 -55.02
CA ALA A 99 -52.95 -13.60 -55.07
C ALA A 99 -52.32 -14.74 -55.93
N PRO A 100 -52.80 -16.00 -55.81
CA PRO A 100 -52.04 -17.19 -56.17
C PRO A 100 -52.19 -17.59 -57.64
N ALA A 101 -51.11 -18.10 -58.23
CA ALA A 101 -51.11 -18.80 -59.51
C ALA A 101 -51.06 -20.34 -59.29
N PRO A 102 -51.63 -21.14 -60.22
CA PRO A 102 -52.08 -22.50 -59.94
C PRO A 102 -50.93 -23.53 -59.91
N ALA A 103 -51.15 -24.56 -59.09
CA ALA A 103 -50.27 -25.72 -58.94
C ALA A 103 -50.16 -26.55 -60.24
N PRO A 104 -48.97 -27.09 -60.52
CA PRO A 104 -48.84 -28.36 -61.22
C PRO A 104 -48.36 -29.45 -60.25
N ASP A 105 -49.21 -30.48 -60.15
CA ASP A 105 -48.92 -31.90 -59.96
C ASP A 105 -47.76 -32.32 -59.05
N SER A 106 -48.18 -32.86 -57.90
CA SER A 106 -47.46 -33.79 -57.04
C SER A 106 -46.67 -34.83 -57.83
N THR A 107 -45.36 -34.64 -57.93
CA THR A 107 -44.41 -35.74 -58.14
C THR A 107 -43.50 -35.78 -56.93
N SER A 108 -43.74 -36.77 -56.08
CA SER A 108 -42.86 -37.15 -54.99
C SER A 108 -41.45 -37.42 -55.54
N ALA A 109 -40.49 -36.59 -55.19
CA ALA A 109 -39.08 -36.93 -55.30
C ALA A 109 -38.29 -36.21 -54.20
N SER A 110 -37.85 -37.02 -53.23
CA SER A 110 -36.67 -36.81 -52.39
C SER A 110 -36.74 -35.70 -51.34
N THR A 111 -37.16 -36.12 -50.16
CA THR A 111 -36.75 -35.60 -48.86
C THR A 111 -35.21 -35.46 -48.81
N SER A 112 -34.68 -34.29 -49.13
CA SER A 112 -33.37 -33.89 -48.63
C SER A 112 -33.59 -33.31 -47.23
N ASP A 113 -33.41 -34.18 -46.24
CA ASP A 113 -33.25 -33.81 -44.83
C ASP A 113 -32.25 -32.65 -44.73
N PRO A 114 -32.61 -31.47 -44.20
CA PRO A 114 -31.64 -30.44 -43.90
C PRO A 114 -30.83 -30.94 -42.70
N GLY A 115 -29.71 -31.60 -42.99
CA GLY A 115 -28.73 -32.01 -41.99
C GLY A 115 -28.44 -30.82 -41.07
N PRO A 116 -28.23 -31.06 -39.76
CA PRO A 116 -28.16 -29.99 -38.78
C PRO A 116 -27.11 -28.98 -39.22
N HIS A 117 -27.55 -27.74 -39.49
CA HIS A 117 -26.65 -26.61 -39.65
C HIS A 117 -25.84 -26.51 -38.36
N LEU A 118 -24.64 -27.10 -38.37
CA LEU A 118 -23.66 -26.95 -37.31
C LEU A 118 -23.42 -25.46 -37.18
N ALA A 119 -23.97 -24.86 -36.12
CA ALA A 119 -23.75 -23.47 -35.80
C ALA A 119 -22.24 -23.18 -35.90
N PRO A 120 -21.84 -22.07 -36.54
CA PRO A 120 -20.42 -21.75 -36.71
C PRO A 120 -19.76 -21.81 -35.34
N ARG A 121 -18.77 -22.71 -35.19
CA ARG A 121 -18.03 -22.86 -33.94
C ARG A 121 -17.39 -21.51 -33.63
N THR A 122 -17.76 -20.90 -32.52
CA THR A 122 -17.21 -19.63 -32.03
C THR A 122 -16.22 -19.88 -30.90
N GLY A 123 -15.27 -18.95 -30.69
CA GLY A 123 -14.28 -19.03 -29.61
C GLY A 123 -13.19 -20.09 -29.85
N VAL A 124 -12.67 -20.71 -28.78
CA VAL A 124 -11.57 -21.69 -28.85
C VAL A 124 -11.91 -22.92 -29.70
N ALA A 125 -13.19 -23.27 -29.83
CA ALA A 125 -13.67 -24.37 -30.67
C ALA A 125 -13.56 -24.09 -32.18
N ALA A 126 -13.31 -22.84 -32.57
CA ALA A 126 -13.03 -22.41 -33.95
C ALA A 126 -11.54 -22.59 -34.33
N LEU A 127 -10.66 -22.76 -33.35
CA LEU A 127 -9.22 -22.88 -33.56
C LEU A 127 -8.86 -24.25 -34.16
N SER A 128 -7.74 -24.34 -34.88
CA SER A 128 -7.23 -25.64 -35.36
C SER A 128 -6.90 -26.57 -34.17
N PRO A 129 -6.97 -27.90 -34.31
CA PRO A 129 -6.78 -28.85 -33.20
C PRO A 129 -5.50 -28.63 -32.37
N ARG A 130 -4.38 -28.26 -33.02
CA ARG A 130 -3.12 -27.91 -32.33
C ARG A 130 -3.26 -26.70 -31.38
N TYR A 131 -4.01 -25.68 -31.78
CA TYR A 131 -4.26 -24.49 -30.96
C TYR A 131 -5.33 -24.75 -29.90
N GLN A 132 -6.27 -25.66 -30.14
CA GLN A 132 -7.21 -26.12 -29.12
C GLN A 132 -6.50 -26.87 -27.99
N ILE A 133 -5.58 -27.79 -28.34
CA ILE A 133 -4.76 -28.51 -27.36
C ILE A 133 -3.90 -27.52 -26.58
N GLY A 134 -3.26 -26.56 -27.27
CA GLY A 134 -2.49 -25.50 -26.62
C GLY A 134 -3.33 -24.65 -25.66
N ALA A 135 -4.53 -24.24 -26.07
CA ALA A 135 -5.45 -23.46 -25.23
C ALA A 135 -5.96 -24.27 -24.03
N ALA A 136 -6.30 -25.55 -24.23
CA ALA A 136 -6.72 -26.44 -23.16
C ALA A 136 -5.60 -26.68 -22.14
N LEU A 137 -4.37 -26.88 -22.60
CA LEU A 137 -3.20 -27.02 -21.73
C LEU A 137 -2.95 -25.73 -20.94
N ALA A 138 -3.00 -24.57 -21.59
CA ALA A 138 -2.86 -23.28 -20.91
C ALA A 138 -3.94 -23.09 -19.84
N LEU A 139 -5.19 -23.42 -20.14
CA LEU A 139 -6.31 -23.33 -19.19
C LEU A 139 -6.13 -24.31 -18.02
N ALA A 140 -5.63 -25.52 -18.27
CA ALA A 140 -5.32 -26.48 -17.23
C ALA A 140 -4.21 -25.98 -16.30
N VAL A 141 -3.13 -25.40 -16.84
CA VAL A 141 -2.05 -24.79 -16.05
C VAL A 141 -2.59 -23.63 -15.20
N VAL A 142 -3.40 -22.74 -15.79
CA VAL A 142 -4.02 -21.64 -15.06
C VAL A 142 -4.91 -22.16 -13.91
N ALA A 143 -5.72 -23.18 -14.18
CA ALA A 143 -6.58 -23.78 -13.15
C ALA A 143 -5.76 -24.36 -11.98
N VAL A 144 -4.65 -25.05 -12.27
CA VAL A 144 -3.74 -25.58 -11.23
C VAL A 144 -3.14 -24.44 -10.41
N VAL A 145 -2.64 -23.38 -11.05
CA VAL A 145 -2.07 -22.22 -10.35
C VAL A 145 -3.11 -21.56 -9.44
N VAL A 146 -4.36 -21.40 -9.92
CA VAL A 146 -5.46 -20.86 -9.11
C VAL A 146 -5.74 -21.75 -7.90
N CYS A 147 -5.81 -23.07 -8.08
CA CYS A 147 -6.02 -24.00 -6.97
C CYS A 147 -4.87 -23.94 -5.95
N VAL A 148 -3.62 -23.86 -6.40
CA VAL A 148 -2.45 -23.70 -5.52
C VAL A 148 -2.56 -22.39 -4.75
N HIS A 149 -2.84 -21.27 -5.44
CA HIS A 149 -2.96 -19.96 -4.80
C HIS A 149 -4.04 -19.94 -3.72
N VAL A 150 -5.24 -20.43 -4.03
CA VAL A 150 -6.35 -20.54 -3.06
C VAL A 150 -5.97 -21.42 -1.87
N GLY A 151 -5.27 -22.53 -2.12
CA GLY A 151 -4.74 -23.40 -1.07
C GLY A 151 -3.74 -22.69 -0.17
N MET A 152 -2.78 -21.96 -0.73
CA MET A 152 -1.78 -21.20 0.03
C MET A 152 -2.44 -20.10 0.89
N VAL A 153 -3.39 -19.34 0.32
CA VAL A 153 -4.14 -18.31 1.06
C VAL A 153 -4.94 -18.93 2.20
N PHE A 154 -5.62 -20.05 1.94
CA PHE A 154 -6.36 -20.78 2.97
C PHE A 154 -5.43 -21.22 4.10
N LEU A 155 -4.29 -21.82 3.78
CA LEU A 155 -3.32 -22.27 4.79
C LEU A 155 -2.73 -21.11 5.60
N HIS A 156 -2.50 -19.97 4.96
CA HIS A 156 -1.98 -18.78 5.63
C HIS A 156 -2.97 -18.15 6.61
N VAL A 157 -4.27 -18.16 6.29
CA VAL A 157 -5.33 -17.59 7.14
C VAL A 157 -5.86 -18.60 8.18
N ALA A 158 -5.77 -19.89 7.88
CA ALA A 158 -6.28 -20.94 8.76
C ALA A 158 -5.49 -21.01 10.08
N PRO A 159 -6.12 -21.52 11.16
CA PRO A 159 -5.40 -21.85 12.38
C PRO A 159 -4.21 -22.79 12.12
N ALA A 160 -3.18 -22.68 12.98
CA ALA A 160 -1.97 -23.48 12.87
C ALA A 160 -2.28 -24.98 12.79
N ASN A 161 -1.81 -25.62 11.73
CA ASN A 161 -2.02 -27.03 11.43
C ASN A 161 -0.67 -27.70 11.08
N THR A 162 -0.67 -29.02 10.89
CA THR A 162 0.58 -29.76 10.61
C THR A 162 1.28 -29.28 9.34
N LEU A 163 0.51 -28.90 8.31
CA LEU A 163 1.04 -28.44 7.03
C LEU A 163 1.64 -27.03 7.14
N THR A 164 0.98 -26.10 7.85
CA THR A 164 1.52 -24.75 8.07
C THR A 164 2.73 -24.76 9.00
N LYS A 165 2.78 -25.70 9.96
CA LYS A 165 3.97 -25.89 10.80
C LYS A 165 5.16 -26.46 10.02
N ALA A 166 4.93 -27.41 9.12
CA ALA A 166 6.00 -28.05 8.34
C ALA A 166 6.47 -27.20 7.15
N HIS A 167 5.55 -26.43 6.54
CA HIS A 167 5.80 -25.70 5.28
C HIS A 167 5.51 -24.20 5.38
N GLY A 168 5.49 -23.62 6.58
CA GLY A 168 5.19 -22.20 6.81
C GLY A 168 6.01 -21.27 5.94
N LYS A 169 7.32 -21.49 5.83
CA LYS A 169 8.20 -20.69 4.97
C LYS A 169 7.74 -20.68 3.50
N ALA A 170 7.37 -21.83 2.93
CA ALA A 170 6.93 -21.89 1.53
C ALA A 170 5.59 -21.17 1.32
N ILE A 171 4.71 -21.22 2.32
CA ILE A 171 3.44 -20.50 2.32
C ILE A 171 3.71 -18.99 2.40
N ASP A 172 4.56 -18.57 3.32
CA ASP A 172 4.95 -17.18 3.55
C ASP A 172 5.65 -16.57 2.33
N ASP A 173 6.60 -17.28 1.74
CA ASP A 173 7.32 -16.86 0.53
C ASP A 173 6.38 -16.71 -0.68
N TRP A 174 5.27 -17.47 -0.74
CA TRP A 174 4.25 -17.34 -1.79
C TRP A 174 3.27 -16.18 -1.52
N ILE A 175 2.94 -15.93 -0.25
CA ILE A 175 1.89 -15.00 0.16
C ILE A 175 2.42 -13.58 0.34
N TYR A 176 3.49 -13.39 1.12
CA TYR A 176 3.97 -12.07 1.50
C TYR A 176 4.51 -11.18 0.38
N PRO A 177 4.91 -11.66 -0.82
CA PRO A 177 5.24 -10.76 -1.92
C PRO A 177 4.05 -9.89 -2.37
N GLU A 178 2.83 -10.42 -2.31
CA GLU A 178 1.63 -9.72 -2.82
C GLU A 178 0.59 -9.42 -1.73
N PHE A 179 0.58 -10.19 -0.63
CA PHE A 179 -0.45 -10.14 0.41
C PHE A 179 0.16 -9.97 1.80
N GLU A 180 0.54 -8.74 2.14
CA GLU A 180 0.87 -8.40 3.52
C GLU A 180 -0.41 -8.14 4.33
N GLN A 181 -0.57 -8.84 5.45
CA GLN A 181 -1.70 -8.61 6.36
C GLN A 181 -1.47 -7.33 7.17
N ASN A 182 -2.24 -6.28 6.87
CA ASN A 182 -2.24 -5.06 7.65
C ASN A 182 -3.65 -4.69 8.12
N TRP A 183 -3.90 -4.89 9.41
CA TRP A 183 -5.19 -4.62 10.04
C TRP A 183 -5.50 -3.14 10.26
N LYS A 184 -4.58 -2.22 9.90
CA LYS A 184 -4.77 -0.76 10.07
C LYS A 184 -5.96 -0.19 9.30
N LEU A 185 -6.45 -0.87 8.26
CA LEU A 185 -7.65 -0.43 7.52
C LEU A 185 -8.95 -0.56 8.35
N PHE A 186 -8.96 -1.44 9.35
CA PHE A 186 -10.09 -1.64 10.27
C PHE A 186 -9.86 -0.95 11.62
N ALA A 187 -8.80 -0.15 11.75
CA ALA A 187 -8.65 0.69 12.92
C ALA A 187 -9.85 1.67 13.00
N PRO A 188 -10.35 2.01 14.20
CA PRO A 188 -11.46 2.95 14.36
C PRO A 188 -11.28 4.28 13.62
N ASN A 189 -10.02 4.69 13.38
CA ASN A 189 -9.65 5.81 12.53
C ASN A 189 -8.56 5.35 11.53
N PRO A 190 -8.91 5.00 10.28
CA PRO A 190 -7.90 4.70 9.26
C PRO A 190 -7.05 5.95 8.97
N LEU A 191 -5.89 5.76 8.34
CA LEU A 191 -5.00 6.88 8.02
C LEU A 191 -5.69 7.82 7.00
N GLN A 192 -6.18 8.96 7.47
CA GLN A 192 -6.82 9.99 6.63
C GLN A 192 -5.82 11.08 6.23
N GLN A 193 -4.56 10.69 5.99
CA GLN A 193 -3.46 11.62 5.77
C GLN A 193 -2.59 11.18 4.60
N ASN A 194 -2.23 12.14 3.75
CA ASN A 194 -1.18 12.02 2.76
C ASN A 194 0.13 12.51 3.37
N ILE A 195 1.15 11.66 3.35
CA ILE A 195 2.50 12.00 3.82
C ILE A 195 3.42 12.02 2.60
N ALA A 196 3.91 13.20 2.23
CA ALA A 196 4.89 13.35 1.16
C ALA A 196 6.29 13.48 1.75
N LEU A 197 7.23 12.67 1.27
CA LEU A 197 8.64 12.82 1.57
C LEU A 197 9.31 13.73 0.57
N GLN A 198 9.94 14.78 1.11
CA GLN A 198 10.64 15.78 0.34
C GLN A 198 12.07 15.90 0.83
N VAL A 199 12.98 16.23 -0.09
CA VAL A 199 14.41 16.39 0.20
C VAL A 199 14.95 17.67 -0.39
N ARG A 200 15.90 18.29 0.28
CA ARG A 200 16.79 19.29 -0.30
C ARG A 200 18.24 18.95 -0.01
N ALA A 201 19.13 19.47 -0.83
CA ALA A 201 20.57 19.24 -0.73
C ALA A 201 21.32 20.56 -0.55
N GLU A 202 22.48 20.48 0.10
CA GLU A 202 23.52 21.48 0.00
C GLU A 202 24.59 20.95 -0.96
N VAL A 203 24.80 21.69 -2.05
CA VAL A 203 25.66 21.29 -3.15
C VAL A 203 26.85 22.24 -3.21
N GLN A 204 28.05 21.68 -3.18
CA GLN A 204 29.27 22.40 -3.52
C GLN A 204 29.49 22.35 -5.03
N ALA A 205 29.45 23.50 -5.69
CA ALA A 205 29.76 23.62 -7.10
C ALA A 205 31.28 23.54 -7.34
N LYS A 206 31.70 23.31 -8.60
CA LYS A 206 33.13 23.23 -8.98
C LYS A 206 33.95 24.46 -8.64
N ASN A 207 33.31 25.63 -8.55
CA ASN A 207 33.92 26.89 -8.14
C ASN A 207 34.09 27.00 -6.60
N GLY A 208 33.69 25.97 -5.84
CA GLY A 208 33.72 25.94 -4.37
C GLY A 208 32.50 26.59 -3.71
N GLU A 209 31.56 27.16 -4.47
CA GLU A 209 30.38 27.82 -3.94
C GLU A 209 29.38 26.81 -3.39
N LEU A 210 28.90 27.03 -2.17
CA LEU A 210 27.84 26.26 -1.54
C LEU A 210 26.49 26.85 -1.90
N ARG A 211 25.61 26.02 -2.49
CA ARG A 211 24.23 26.38 -2.78
C ARG A 211 23.27 25.37 -2.15
N SER A 212 22.19 25.87 -1.56
CA SER A 212 21.07 25.01 -1.14
C SER A 212 20.05 24.88 -2.27
N THR A 213 19.55 23.68 -2.49
CA THR A 213 18.50 23.44 -3.48
C THR A 213 17.12 23.80 -2.95
N GLY A 214 16.13 23.82 -3.84
CA GLY A 214 14.73 23.72 -3.45
C GLY A 214 14.40 22.35 -2.85
N TRP A 215 13.18 22.23 -2.34
CA TRP A 215 12.63 20.94 -1.92
C TRP A 215 12.14 20.15 -3.14
N TYR A 216 12.72 18.98 -3.35
CA TYR A 216 12.28 17.97 -4.31
C TYR A 216 11.30 17.03 -3.63
N ASP A 217 10.21 16.68 -4.31
CA ASP A 217 9.18 15.80 -3.78
C ASP A 217 9.34 14.38 -4.33
N LEU A 218 9.96 13.51 -3.52
CA LEU A 218 10.25 12.12 -3.88
C LEU A 218 8.97 11.29 -3.95
N SER A 219 7.99 11.60 -3.09
CA SER A 219 6.69 10.93 -3.13
C SER A 219 5.91 11.30 -4.39
N ALA A 220 6.01 12.55 -4.86
CA ALA A 220 5.40 12.95 -6.13
C ALA A 220 6.10 12.31 -7.34
N GLU A 221 7.40 12.05 -7.28
CA GLU A 221 8.13 11.26 -8.29
C GLU A 221 7.54 9.83 -8.38
N ASP A 222 7.44 9.13 -7.26
CA ASP A 222 6.84 7.79 -7.21
C ASP A 222 5.38 7.81 -7.69
N GLY A 223 4.60 8.81 -7.27
CA GLY A 223 3.23 9.01 -7.72
C GLY A 223 3.10 9.12 -9.24
N ARG A 224 3.98 9.88 -9.90
CA ARG A 224 3.99 9.98 -11.38
C ARG A 224 4.40 8.69 -12.07
N ALA A 225 5.28 7.89 -11.45
CA ALA A 225 5.71 6.61 -12.01
C ALA A 225 4.64 5.51 -11.87
N ILE A 226 3.77 5.64 -10.87
CA ILE A 226 2.66 4.72 -10.59
C ILE A 226 1.40 5.13 -11.35
N ASP A 227 1.15 6.43 -11.53
CA ASP A 227 -0.08 6.91 -12.16
C ASP A 227 -0.27 6.35 -13.57
N GLY A 228 -1.42 5.72 -13.81
CA GLY A 228 -1.76 5.04 -15.07
C GLY A 228 -0.94 3.78 -15.39
N ASN A 229 0.01 3.36 -14.54
CA ASN A 229 0.78 2.15 -14.75
C ASN A 229 -0.01 0.92 -14.27
N LEU A 230 -0.33 0.01 -15.19
CA LEU A 230 -1.10 -1.20 -14.88
C LEU A 230 -0.33 -2.20 -14.01
N LEU A 231 1.00 -2.14 -14.05
CA LEU A 231 1.88 -3.08 -13.34
C LEU A 231 3.08 -2.30 -12.74
N PRO A 232 2.86 -1.39 -11.78
CA PRO A 232 3.94 -0.66 -11.14
C PRO A 232 4.79 -1.61 -10.30
N SER A 233 6.11 -1.43 -10.29
CA SER A 233 6.98 -2.29 -9.48
C SER A 233 6.75 -2.09 -7.98
N HIS A 234 6.88 -3.16 -7.18
CA HIS A 234 6.80 -3.07 -5.72
C HIS A 234 7.82 -2.09 -5.13
N THR A 235 9.00 -1.99 -5.72
CA THR A 235 10.03 -1.01 -5.32
C THR A 235 9.50 0.42 -5.45
N GLN A 236 8.92 0.78 -6.61
CA GLN A 236 8.34 2.12 -6.82
C GLN A 236 7.19 2.42 -5.84
N GLN A 237 6.40 1.40 -5.48
CA GLN A 237 5.25 1.58 -4.59
C GLN A 237 5.64 1.66 -3.10
N ASN A 238 6.67 0.93 -2.69
CA ASN A 238 6.89 0.64 -1.27
C ASN A 238 8.24 1.10 -0.71
N GLU A 239 9.29 1.29 -1.52
CA GLU A 239 10.64 1.59 -1.02
C GLU A 239 10.65 2.82 -0.10
N LEU A 240 10.20 3.96 -0.62
CA LEU A 240 10.23 5.23 0.09
C LEU A 240 9.34 5.21 1.35
N ARG A 241 8.16 4.58 1.23
CA ARG A 241 7.23 4.40 2.35
C ARG A 241 7.85 3.53 3.45
N ARG A 242 8.47 2.41 3.10
CA ARG A 242 9.10 1.49 4.07
C ARG A 242 10.29 2.14 4.76
N ALA A 243 11.10 2.90 4.03
CA ALA A 243 12.20 3.67 4.60
C ALA A 243 11.69 4.70 5.62
N TRP A 244 10.59 5.40 5.30
CA TRP A 244 9.97 6.34 6.23
C TRP A 244 9.35 5.67 7.46
N ASP A 245 8.59 4.59 7.26
CA ASP A 245 7.98 3.82 8.35
C ASP A 245 9.06 3.30 9.31
N PHE A 246 10.18 2.83 8.77
CA PHE A 246 11.33 2.39 9.58
C PHE A 246 11.92 3.55 10.38
N PHE A 247 12.15 4.71 9.75
CA PHE A 247 12.66 5.89 10.44
C PHE A 247 11.73 6.33 11.59
N VAL A 248 10.42 6.42 11.33
CA VAL A 248 9.42 6.84 12.33
C VAL A 248 9.34 5.84 13.49
N ALA A 249 9.46 4.54 13.22
CA ALA A 249 9.43 3.51 14.26
C ALA A 249 10.65 3.55 15.20
N THR A 250 11.75 4.15 14.77
CA THR A 250 13.01 4.21 15.55
C THR A 250 13.39 5.60 16.03
N HIS A 251 12.53 6.62 15.84
CA HIS A 251 12.80 8.00 16.25
C HIS A 251 11.66 8.62 17.05
N ASP A 252 12.00 9.40 18.06
CA ASP A 252 11.05 10.21 18.82
C ASP A 252 10.49 11.38 17.98
N SER A 253 9.53 12.13 18.53
CA SER A 253 8.92 13.30 17.86
C SER A 253 9.91 14.44 17.59
N THR A 254 11.07 14.45 18.24
CA THR A 254 12.15 15.41 18.07
C THR A 254 13.25 14.92 17.13
N ASN A 255 13.03 13.78 16.44
CA ASN A 255 13.98 13.13 15.53
C ASN A 255 15.22 12.55 16.23
N ARG A 256 15.13 12.16 17.50
CA ARG A 256 16.21 11.43 18.16
C ARG A 256 15.96 9.93 18.10
N SER A 257 17.00 9.18 17.75
CA SER A 257 16.96 7.73 17.72
C SER A 257 16.61 7.15 19.10
N THR A 258 15.68 6.20 19.13
CA THR A 258 15.23 5.51 20.35
C THR A 258 15.97 4.20 20.61
N GLY A 259 16.94 3.82 19.77
CA GLY A 259 17.74 2.61 19.95
C GLY A 259 18.77 2.35 18.84
N LEU A 260 19.41 1.18 18.88
CA LEU A 260 20.49 0.81 17.93
C LEU A 260 20.04 0.80 16.46
N ARG A 261 18.74 0.61 16.20
CA ARG A 261 18.18 0.55 14.84
C ARG A 261 18.02 1.93 14.19
N GLY A 262 18.06 3.03 14.94
CA GLY A 262 17.84 4.36 14.38
C GLY A 262 18.91 4.78 13.38
N THR A 263 20.20 4.55 13.70
CA THR A 263 21.30 4.86 12.78
C THR A 263 21.20 4.07 11.48
N LEU A 264 20.77 2.80 11.53
CA LEU A 264 20.52 2.00 10.33
C LEU A 264 19.38 2.59 9.49
N SER A 265 18.31 3.07 10.11
CA SER A 265 17.20 3.72 9.40
C SER A 265 17.62 5.04 8.74
N GLU A 266 18.49 5.82 9.40
CA GLU A 266 19.04 7.07 8.86
C GLU A 266 19.90 6.79 7.63
N SER A 267 20.84 5.84 7.73
CA SER A 267 21.70 5.45 6.60
C SER A 267 20.88 4.88 5.44
N TYR A 268 19.87 4.06 5.73
CA TYR A 268 18.99 3.50 4.70
C TYR A 268 18.21 4.58 3.96
N LEU A 269 17.57 5.50 4.69
CA LEU A 269 16.82 6.61 4.09
C LEU A 269 17.75 7.55 3.30
N ARG A 270 18.94 7.85 3.83
CA ARG A 270 19.93 8.70 3.17
C ARG A 270 20.42 8.10 1.85
N ARG A 271 20.68 6.78 1.81
CA ARG A 271 21.06 6.07 0.58
C ARG A 271 19.98 6.13 -0.49
N ILE A 272 18.70 5.89 -0.12
CA ILE A 272 17.58 6.01 -1.07
C ILE A 272 17.49 7.43 -1.63
N VAL A 273 17.63 8.43 -0.75
CA VAL A 273 17.67 9.85 -1.13
C VAL A 273 18.81 10.11 -2.12
N MET A 274 20.03 9.67 -1.82
CA MET A 274 21.19 9.90 -2.68
C MET A 274 21.05 9.23 -4.05
N LEU A 275 20.56 7.99 -4.09
CA LEU A 275 20.27 7.29 -5.35
C LEU A 275 19.25 8.03 -6.23
N ARG A 276 18.31 8.75 -5.64
CA ARG A 276 17.30 9.53 -6.37
C ARG A 276 17.82 10.89 -6.80
N LEU A 277 18.55 11.59 -5.93
CA LEU A 277 19.17 12.87 -6.25
C LEU A 277 20.24 12.74 -7.35
N ASP A 278 20.97 11.64 -7.38
CA ASP A 278 21.94 11.32 -8.45
C ASP A 278 21.22 11.05 -9.78
N ARG A 279 20.16 10.24 -9.76
CA ARG A 279 19.33 9.95 -10.95
C ARG A 279 18.74 11.20 -11.59
N ASP A 280 18.34 12.17 -10.77
CA ASP A 280 17.75 13.44 -11.21
C ASP A 280 18.80 14.53 -11.51
N ASP A 281 20.10 14.21 -11.43
CA ASP A 281 21.23 15.13 -11.65
C ASP A 281 21.12 16.43 -10.82
N VAL A 282 20.70 16.31 -9.55
CA VAL A 282 20.45 17.48 -8.66
C VAL A 282 21.74 18.23 -8.31
N SER A 283 22.87 17.53 -8.27
CA SER A 283 24.19 18.11 -8.09
C SER A 283 24.58 19.00 -9.29
N GLY A 284 24.07 18.70 -10.49
CA GLY A 284 24.41 19.34 -11.75
C GLY A 284 25.85 19.04 -12.17
N ASN A 285 26.33 19.70 -13.24
CA ASN A 285 27.61 19.49 -13.95
C ASN A 285 28.89 19.33 -13.09
N GLY A 286 29.00 18.21 -12.36
CA GLY A 286 30.06 17.85 -11.42
C GLY A 286 30.06 18.64 -10.11
N GLY A 287 28.89 19.02 -9.58
CA GLY A 287 28.76 19.42 -8.18
C GLY A 287 28.81 18.21 -7.24
N VAL A 288 29.12 18.45 -5.97
CA VAL A 288 29.12 17.40 -4.93
C VAL A 288 28.06 17.74 -3.88
N ILE A 289 27.23 16.76 -3.53
CA ILE A 289 26.26 16.91 -2.44
C ILE A 289 26.99 16.70 -1.12
N GLU A 290 27.10 17.75 -0.32
CA GLU A 290 27.78 17.72 0.98
C GLU A 290 26.85 17.20 2.08
N GLN A 291 25.61 17.70 2.09
CA GLN A 291 24.60 17.36 3.08
C GLN A 291 23.21 17.32 2.45
N VAL A 292 22.34 16.53 3.05
CA VAL A 292 20.93 16.45 2.68
C VAL A 292 20.04 16.73 3.88
N GLN A 293 18.87 17.28 3.61
CA GLN A 293 17.82 17.43 4.60
C GLN A 293 16.53 16.85 4.06
N VAL A 294 15.93 15.97 4.83
CA VAL A 294 14.64 15.34 4.52
C VAL A 294 13.55 15.97 5.37
N ARG A 295 12.34 16.09 4.81
CA ARG A 295 11.14 16.40 5.58
C ARG A 295 9.99 15.52 5.13
N SER A 296 9.08 15.24 6.06
CA SER A 296 7.74 14.78 5.70
C SER A 296 6.77 15.95 5.74
N ARG A 297 5.93 16.06 4.71
CA ARG A 297 4.82 17.01 4.65
C ARG A 297 3.52 16.23 4.73
N THR A 298 2.84 16.34 5.87
CA THR A 298 1.59 15.65 6.13
C THR A 298 0.41 16.57 5.83
N THR A 299 -0.54 16.11 5.04
CA THR A 299 -1.79 16.80 4.71
C THR A 299 -2.95 15.86 4.92
N ASN A 300 -4.09 16.36 5.39
CA ASN A 300 -5.27 15.50 5.53
C ASN A 300 -5.87 15.21 4.14
N VAL A 301 -6.41 14.01 3.97
CA VAL A 301 -7.16 13.64 2.77
C VAL A 301 -8.46 14.46 2.76
N PRO A 302 -8.78 15.16 1.65
CA PRO A 302 -10.01 15.94 1.58
C PRO A 302 -11.24 15.06 1.81
N PRO A 303 -12.19 15.49 2.66
CA PRO A 303 -13.43 14.76 2.82
C PRO A 303 -14.21 14.74 1.50
N PRO A 304 -14.99 13.69 1.23
CA PRO A 304 -15.81 13.62 0.04
C PRO A 304 -16.90 14.71 0.07
N LYS A 305 -17.39 15.12 -1.10
CA LYS A 305 -18.36 16.23 -1.26
C LYS A 305 -19.66 16.07 -0.45
N TRP A 306 -20.01 14.84 -0.07
CA TRP A 306 -21.21 14.53 0.70
C TRP A 306 -20.99 14.59 2.22
N SER A 307 -19.74 14.71 2.69
CA SER A 307 -19.41 14.83 4.12
C SER A 307 -19.46 16.29 4.58
N THR A 308 -19.92 16.51 5.81
CA THR A 308 -19.93 17.81 6.48
C THR A 308 -18.70 18.01 7.38
N GLU A 309 -17.80 17.03 7.42
CA GLU A 309 -16.60 17.05 8.24
C GLU A 309 -15.65 18.18 7.82
N LYS A 310 -15.16 18.94 8.81
CA LYS A 310 -14.22 20.04 8.59
C LYS A 310 -12.85 19.63 9.11
N ILE A 311 -12.00 19.20 8.19
CA ILE A 311 -10.62 18.83 8.47
C ILE A 311 -9.71 19.97 7.98
N SER A 312 -8.65 20.27 8.73
CA SER A 312 -7.67 21.27 8.32
C SER A 312 -6.90 20.80 7.08
N ASP A 313 -6.79 21.66 6.08
CA ASP A 313 -5.98 21.47 4.87
C ASP A 313 -4.52 21.93 5.07
N LYS A 314 -4.23 22.62 6.18
CA LYS A 314 -2.89 23.12 6.49
C LYS A 314 -1.89 21.96 6.59
N PRO A 315 -0.82 21.96 5.77
CA PRO A 315 0.23 20.97 5.87
C PRO A 315 1.00 21.08 7.19
N MET A 316 1.36 19.94 7.74
CA MET A 316 2.26 19.82 8.90
C MET A 316 3.58 19.23 8.44
N ASP A 317 4.66 19.99 8.61
CA ASP A 317 6.01 19.56 8.23
C ASP A 317 6.73 18.99 9.46
N ARG A 318 7.34 17.80 9.29
CA ARG A 318 8.37 17.27 10.19
C ARG A 318 9.70 17.31 9.46
N VAL A 319 10.55 18.26 9.83
CA VAL A 319 11.85 18.49 9.21
C VAL A 319 12.92 17.77 10.02
N LEU A 320 13.74 16.96 9.35
CA LEU A 320 14.86 16.25 9.96
C LEU A 320 16.09 17.18 10.06
N PRO A 321 17.06 16.88 10.94
CA PRO A 321 18.34 17.59 10.90
C PRO A 321 19.04 17.41 9.56
N TRP A 322 19.99 18.30 9.25
CA TRP A 322 20.90 18.10 8.13
C TRP A 322 21.79 16.88 8.40
N TRP A 323 21.91 16.01 7.41
CA TRP A 323 22.76 14.84 7.45
C TRP A 323 23.92 15.00 6.48
N PRO A 324 25.17 14.85 6.93
CA PRO A 324 26.30 14.80 6.03
C PRO A 324 26.20 13.56 5.13
N VAL A 325 26.60 13.73 3.89
CA VAL A 325 26.72 12.66 2.91
C VAL A 325 28.16 12.17 2.91
N THR A 326 28.32 10.85 2.96
CA THR A 326 29.63 10.19 2.92
C THR A 326 29.74 9.34 1.66
N ALA A 327 30.96 8.88 1.33
CA ALA A 327 31.17 7.95 0.22
C ALA A 327 30.31 6.67 0.35
N ALA A 328 30.10 6.20 1.58
CA ALA A 328 29.25 5.04 1.87
C ALA A 328 27.75 5.26 1.58
N ASP A 329 27.34 6.51 1.33
CA ASP A 329 25.97 6.88 0.93
C ASP A 329 25.82 6.97 -0.60
N THR A 330 26.94 7.05 -1.35
CA THR A 330 26.99 7.20 -2.81
C THR A 330 27.49 5.95 -3.54
N ASP A 331 28.32 5.14 -2.89
CA ASP A 331 28.79 3.86 -3.42
C ASP A 331 27.63 2.87 -3.36
N GLY A 332 26.90 2.75 -4.46
CA GLY A 332 25.67 1.96 -4.57
C GLY A 332 25.80 0.59 -3.90
N GLY A 333 24.83 0.27 -3.04
CA GLY A 333 24.85 -0.91 -2.17
C GLY A 333 25.32 -2.19 -2.85
N ALA A 334 26.60 -2.53 -2.61
CA ALA A 334 27.22 -3.81 -2.85
C ALA A 334 28.51 -3.87 -2.03
N GLU A 335 28.37 -4.25 -0.75
CA GLU A 335 29.34 -5.14 -0.08
C GLU A 335 28.55 -6.33 0.47
#